data_AF-A0A1F5WFG3-F1
#
_entry.id   AF-A0A1F5WFG3-F1
#
_cell.length_a   1.000
_cell.length_b   1.000
_cell.length_c   1.000
_cell.angle_alpha   90.00
_cell.angle_beta   90.00
_cell.angle_gamma   90.00
#
_symmetry.space_group_name_H-M   'P 1'
#
loop_
_entity.id
_entity.type
_entity.pdbx_description
1 polymer ?
#
loop_
_entity_poly.entity_id
_entity_poly.type
_entity_poly.pdbx_seq_one_letter_code
_entity_poly.pdbx_strand_id
1 'polypeptide(L)'
;MNKVNDENLKQDLAPLFTNRPYIENWLKNWRESYLRLFDAYKIRTVTDLEHVRVHHDLMPDNFHFIYTYKTEDDRPIRVVYTLSDYWIMFREGDLAIKEDKKISEMIEFTSNGSTSHPPSQEKLKLYATLFYQKTEKYFKKTNKVMLGDVIATKVIRMTADNFNPNEQIVLNKSTLLSCELDDLLK
;
A
#
# COMPACT_ATOMS: atom_id res chain seq x y z
N MET A 1 -2.66 -22.86 -26.98
CA MET A 1 -3.71 -21.93 -26.53
C MET A 1 -5.03 -22.49 -27.03
N ASN A 2 -5.93 -22.96 -26.15
CA ASN A 2 -7.19 -23.58 -26.57
C ASN A 2 -8.04 -22.52 -27.29
N LYS A 3 -8.45 -22.78 -28.54
CA LYS A 3 -9.38 -21.91 -29.27
C LYS A 3 -10.73 -21.97 -28.59
N VAL A 4 -11.06 -20.94 -27.81
CA VAL A 4 -12.43 -20.69 -27.37
C VAL A 4 -13.23 -20.33 -28.61
N ASN A 5 -14.27 -21.11 -28.94
CA ASN A 5 -15.19 -20.83 -30.03
C ASN A 5 -16.62 -20.66 -29.50
N ASP A 6 -17.52 -20.19 -30.35
CA ASP A 6 -18.91 -19.90 -29.99
C ASP A 6 -19.67 -21.12 -29.47
N GLU A 7 -19.29 -22.33 -29.88
CA GLU A 7 -19.94 -23.56 -29.43
C GLU A 7 -19.55 -23.97 -28.02
N ASN A 8 -18.34 -23.63 -27.58
CA ASN A 8 -17.95 -23.79 -26.18
C ASN A 8 -18.79 -22.85 -25.30
N LEU A 9 -18.93 -21.58 -25.70
CA LEU A 9 -19.74 -20.60 -24.97
C LEU A 9 -21.21 -21.04 -24.92
N LYS A 10 -21.74 -21.55 -26.04
CA LYS A 10 -23.11 -22.06 -26.11
C LYS A 10 -23.33 -23.26 -25.20
N GLN A 11 -22.37 -24.19 -25.11
CA GLN A 11 -22.43 -25.30 -24.18
C GLN A 11 -22.39 -24.84 -22.72
N ASP A 12 -21.51 -23.90 -22.38
CA ASP A 12 -21.39 -23.38 -21.00
C ASP A 12 -22.66 -22.65 -20.55
N LEU A 13 -23.35 -21.96 -21.47
CA LEU A 13 -24.56 -21.21 -21.17
C LEU A 13 -25.84 -22.05 -21.27
N ALA A 14 -25.85 -23.19 -21.98
CA ALA A 14 -27.06 -23.99 -22.17
C ALA A 14 -27.77 -24.41 -20.86
N PRO A 15 -27.06 -24.78 -19.77
CA PRO A 15 -27.68 -25.09 -18.48
C PRO A 15 -28.46 -23.91 -17.89
N LEU A 16 -28.07 -22.66 -18.21
CA LEU A 16 -28.78 -21.46 -17.75
C LEU A 16 -30.19 -21.38 -18.34
N PHE A 17 -30.39 -21.81 -19.58
CA PHE A 17 -31.68 -21.69 -20.26
C PHE A 17 -32.55 -22.94 -20.14
N THR A 18 -31.96 -24.09 -19.81
CA THR A 18 -32.64 -25.40 -19.88
C THR A 18 -32.81 -26.07 -18.52
N ASN A 19 -32.01 -25.71 -17.51
CA ASN A 19 -32.02 -26.35 -16.20
C ASN A 19 -32.29 -25.32 -15.10
N ARG A 20 -33.58 -25.12 -14.79
CA ARG A 20 -34.01 -24.18 -13.75
C ARG A 20 -33.43 -24.49 -12.36
N PRO A 21 -33.42 -25.75 -11.87
CA PRO A 21 -32.73 -26.10 -10.62
C PRO A 21 -31.24 -25.75 -10.60
N TYR A 22 -30.55 -25.87 -11.74
CA TYR A 22 -29.14 -25.48 -11.85
C TYR A 22 -28.94 -23.97 -11.61
N ILE A 23 -29.75 -23.11 -12.25
CA ILE A 23 -29.72 -21.67 -11.99
C ILE A 23 -30.07 -21.33 -10.55
N GLU A 24 -31.13 -21.93 -10.01
CA GLU A 24 -31.60 -21.63 -8.65
C GLU A 24 -30.52 -21.96 -7.62
N ASN A 25 -29.85 -23.10 -7.77
CA ASN A 25 -28.71 -23.48 -6.93
C ASN A 25 -27.49 -22.60 -7.18
N TRP A 26 -27.16 -22.29 -8.44
CA TRP A 26 -26.03 -21.42 -8.76
C TRP A 26 -26.20 -20.02 -8.18
N LEU A 27 -27.38 -19.40 -8.34
CA LEU A 27 -27.69 -18.07 -7.78
C LEU A 27 -27.64 -18.08 -6.25
N LYS A 28 -28.21 -19.11 -5.62
CA LYS A 28 -28.18 -19.24 -4.16
C LYS A 28 -26.74 -19.35 -3.64
N ASN A 29 -25.96 -20.28 -4.21
CA ASN A 29 -24.59 -20.53 -3.79
C ASN A 29 -23.66 -19.36 -4.14
N TRP A 30 -23.85 -18.73 -5.30
CA TRP A 30 -23.08 -17.56 -5.72
C TRP A 30 -23.37 -16.38 -4.78
N ARG A 31 -24.63 -16.11 -4.46
CA ARG A 31 -24.99 -15.00 -3.55
C ARG A 31 -24.44 -15.22 -2.15
N GLU A 32 -24.59 -16.42 -1.60
CA GLU A 32 -24.04 -16.77 -0.28
C GLU A 32 -22.51 -16.67 -0.27
N SER A 33 -21.85 -17.19 -1.30
CA SER A 33 -20.39 -17.11 -1.45
C SER A 33 -19.92 -15.67 -1.64
N TYR A 34 -20.60 -14.89 -2.46
CA TYR A 34 -20.30 -13.49 -2.73
C TYR A 34 -20.45 -12.66 -1.47
N LEU A 35 -21.56 -12.77 -0.72
CA LEU A 35 -21.77 -12.01 0.50
C LEU A 35 -20.76 -12.41 1.58
N ARG A 36 -20.48 -13.71 1.74
CA ARG A 36 -19.43 -14.17 2.66
C ARG A 36 -18.06 -13.63 2.27
N LEU A 37 -17.73 -13.63 0.99
CA LEU A 37 -16.47 -13.06 0.50
C LEU A 37 -16.46 -11.55 0.66
N PHE A 38 -17.55 -10.85 0.35
CA PHE A 38 -17.68 -9.41 0.50
C PHE A 38 -17.51 -8.97 1.95
N ASP A 39 -18.10 -9.67 2.91
CA ASP A 39 -17.89 -9.41 4.34
C ASP A 39 -16.46 -9.77 4.79
N ALA A 40 -15.86 -10.80 4.19
CA ALA A 40 -14.47 -11.17 4.46
C ALA A 40 -13.46 -10.19 3.84
N TYR A 41 -13.79 -9.62 2.68
CA TYR A 41 -12.99 -8.60 2.00
C TYR A 41 -13.28 -7.26 2.67
N LYS A 42 -12.31 -6.77 3.42
CA LYS A 42 -12.41 -5.47 4.09
C LYS A 42 -12.30 -4.35 3.06
N ILE A 43 -13.37 -4.08 2.32
CA ILE A 43 -13.44 -2.98 1.36
C ILE A 43 -13.74 -1.70 2.12
N ARG A 44 -12.85 -0.71 2.01
CA ARG A 44 -12.92 0.55 2.75
C ARG A 44 -12.93 1.72 1.78
N THR A 45 -13.80 2.68 1.99
CA THR A 45 -13.76 3.98 1.29
C THR A 45 -13.01 4.97 2.17
N VAL A 46 -11.84 5.42 1.70
CA VAL A 46 -10.97 6.37 2.41
C VAL A 46 -11.54 7.78 2.32
N THR A 47 -11.54 8.51 3.43
CA THR A 47 -12.03 9.90 3.49
C THR A 47 -10.88 10.89 3.66
N ASP A 48 -10.37 11.00 4.89
CA ASP A 48 -9.41 12.02 5.32
C ASP A 48 -8.17 11.40 5.97
N LEU A 49 -7.01 12.01 5.76
CA LEU A 49 -5.81 11.71 6.53
C LEU A 49 -5.98 12.22 7.96
N GLU A 50 -5.78 11.34 8.94
CA GLU A 50 -5.92 11.67 10.35
C GLU A 50 -4.58 12.00 11.01
N HIS A 51 -3.56 11.17 10.75
CA HIS A 51 -2.28 11.27 11.44
C HIS A 51 -1.14 10.66 10.61
N VAL A 52 0.07 11.19 10.78
CA VAL A 52 1.30 10.66 10.18
C VAL A 52 2.29 10.30 11.29
N ARG A 53 2.74 9.05 11.33
CA ARG A 53 3.81 8.62 12.24
C ARG A 53 5.05 8.24 11.46
N VAL A 54 6.20 8.74 11.89
CA VAL A 54 7.51 8.23 11.45
C VAL A 54 8.13 7.48 12.62
N HIS A 55 8.18 6.16 12.51
CA HIS A 55 8.76 5.29 13.52
C HIS A 55 10.14 4.81 13.08
N HIS A 56 11.16 5.04 13.90
CA HIS A 56 12.49 4.47 13.71
C HIS A 56 12.60 3.17 14.48
N ASP A 57 12.69 2.07 13.74
CA ASP A 57 13.04 0.76 14.30
C ASP A 57 14.56 0.59 14.20
N LEU A 58 15.26 0.71 15.33
CA LEU A 58 16.72 0.60 15.43
C LEU A 58 17.26 -0.82 15.24
N MET A 59 16.40 -1.83 15.14
CA MET A 59 16.80 -3.21 14.90
C MET A 59 15.73 -3.90 14.05
N PRO A 60 15.71 -3.66 12.73
CA PRO A 60 16.90 -3.71 11.87
C PRO A 60 17.27 -2.39 11.15
N ASP A 61 17.18 -1.24 11.83
CA ASP A 61 17.51 0.10 11.30
C ASP A 61 16.65 0.50 10.08
N ASN A 62 15.33 0.52 10.27
CA ASN A 62 14.36 0.98 9.28
C ASN A 62 13.50 2.12 9.80
N PHE A 63 13.09 3.01 8.89
CA PHE A 63 12.01 3.95 9.11
C PHE A 63 10.70 3.42 8.56
N HIS A 64 9.66 3.44 9.39
CA HIS A 64 8.29 3.18 8.98
C HIS A 64 7.51 4.50 8.92
N PHE A 65 7.09 4.87 7.72
CA PHE A 65 6.21 6.00 7.47
C PHE A 65 4.78 5.49 7.43
N ILE A 66 4.02 5.77 8.47
CA ILE A 66 2.68 5.24 8.71
C ILE A 66 1.67 6.37 8.55
N TYR A 67 0.82 6.27 7.55
CA TYR A 67 -0.29 7.19 7.31
C TYR A 67 -1.58 6.52 7.75
N THR A 68 -2.26 7.11 8.73
CA THR A 68 -3.56 6.64 9.19
C THR A 68 -4.65 7.50 8.57
N TYR A 69 -5.60 6.86 7.89
CA TYR A 69 -6.75 7.54 7.29
C TYR A 69 -8.06 7.05 7.90
N LYS A 70 -9.02 7.97 7.96
CA LYS A 70 -10.41 7.67 8.26
C LYS A 70 -11.09 7.03 7.05
N THR A 71 -12.20 6.36 7.34
CA THR A 71 -13.06 5.73 6.34
C THR A 71 -14.52 6.05 6.62
N GLU A 72 -15.38 5.82 5.62
CA GLU A 72 -16.83 6.02 5.76
C GLU A 72 -17.48 5.12 6.83
N ASP A 73 -16.89 3.96 7.08
CA ASP A 73 -17.37 2.96 8.04
C ASP A 73 -16.68 3.04 9.41
N ASP A 74 -16.00 4.16 9.69
CA ASP A 74 -15.33 4.47 10.97
C ASP A 74 -14.26 3.46 11.39
N ARG A 75 -13.65 2.78 10.41
CA ARG A 75 -12.58 1.80 10.61
C ARG A 75 -11.30 2.29 9.95
N PRO A 76 -10.37 2.87 10.71
CA PRO A 76 -9.20 3.50 10.12
C PRO A 76 -8.33 2.48 9.37
N ILE A 77 -7.78 2.93 8.25
CA ILE A 77 -6.84 2.17 7.44
C ILE A 77 -5.44 2.76 7.55
N ARG A 78 -4.43 1.96 7.21
CA ARG A 78 -3.03 2.37 7.27
C ARG A 78 -2.33 2.14 5.94
N VAL A 79 -1.54 3.12 5.51
CA VAL A 79 -0.55 2.95 4.44
C VAL A 79 0.83 3.05 5.06
N VAL A 80 1.66 2.03 4.88
CA VAL A 80 2.96 1.91 5.55
C VAL A 80 4.07 1.77 4.51
N TYR A 81 4.97 2.74 4.47
CA TYR A 81 6.21 2.64 3.71
C TYR A 81 7.34 2.27 4.66
N THR A 82 8.15 1.29 4.28
CA THR A 82 9.35 0.90 5.04
C THR A 82 10.59 1.25 4.24
N LEU A 83 11.45 2.08 4.83
CA LEU A 83 12.66 2.61 4.20
C LEU A 83 13.86 2.28 5.08
N SER A 84 14.92 1.71 4.51
CA SER A 84 16.17 1.55 5.25
C SER A 84 16.75 2.91 5.66
N ASP A 85 17.27 2.99 6.88
CA ASP A 85 17.95 4.16 7.44
C ASP A 85 19.06 4.74 6.55
N TYR A 86 19.68 3.91 5.71
CA TYR A 86 20.72 4.26 4.75
C TYR A 86 20.28 5.42 3.83
N TRP A 87 19.01 5.47 3.47
CA TRP A 87 18.45 6.58 2.69
C TRP A 87 18.50 7.93 3.41
N ILE A 88 18.50 7.92 4.75
CA ILE A 88 18.51 9.14 5.57
C ILE A 88 19.94 9.54 5.93
N MET A 89 20.78 8.56 6.26
CA MET A 89 22.14 8.80 6.74
C MET A 89 23.08 9.37 5.67
N PHE A 90 22.93 8.94 4.41
CA PHE A 90 23.86 9.29 3.34
C PHE A 90 23.29 10.36 2.40
N ARG A 91 24.17 11.12 1.71
CA ARG A 91 23.76 12.23 0.82
C ARG A 91 23.09 11.74 -0.46
N GLU A 92 23.37 10.51 -0.86
CA GLU A 92 22.77 9.85 -2.02
C GLU A 92 21.24 9.76 -1.90
N GLY A 93 20.71 9.78 -0.68
CA GLY A 93 19.27 9.84 -0.39
C GLY A 93 18.68 11.25 -0.33
N ASP A 94 19.45 12.33 -0.45
CA ASP A 94 18.93 13.69 -0.34
C ASP A 94 17.88 13.96 -1.42
N LEU A 95 16.64 14.27 -1.06
CA LEU A 95 15.57 14.54 -2.02
C LEU A 95 15.54 16.03 -2.40
N ALA A 96 15.48 16.32 -3.70
CA ALA A 96 15.31 17.68 -4.22
C ALA A 96 13.82 17.99 -4.47
N ILE A 97 13.00 17.85 -3.43
CA ILE A 97 11.56 18.13 -3.48
C ILE A 97 11.20 19.18 -2.42
N LYS A 98 10.05 19.82 -2.59
CA LYS A 98 9.53 20.78 -1.61
C LYS A 98 8.75 20.04 -0.52
N GLU A 99 9.04 20.36 0.73
CA GLU A 99 8.29 19.91 1.90
C GLU A 99 6.82 20.37 1.82
N ASP A 100 5.90 19.45 2.10
CA ASP A 100 4.51 19.79 2.39
C ASP A 100 4.38 20.12 3.88
N LYS A 101 4.13 21.39 4.19
CA LYS A 101 4.03 21.88 5.58
C LYS A 101 2.87 21.23 6.34
N LYS A 102 1.74 20.99 5.67
CA LYS A 102 0.56 20.38 6.32
C LYS A 102 0.91 18.99 6.81
N ILE A 103 1.60 18.20 5.97
CA ILE A 103 2.05 16.87 6.34
C ILE A 103 3.08 16.93 7.45
N SER A 104 4.05 17.85 7.32
CA SER A 104 5.18 17.95 8.26
C SER A 104 4.79 18.36 9.67
N GLU A 105 3.71 19.15 9.80
CA GLU A 105 3.11 19.51 11.10
C GLU A 105 2.31 18.36 11.73
N MET A 106 1.85 17.39 10.93
CA MET A 106 1.12 16.21 11.40
C MET A 106 2.04 15.05 11.83
N ILE A 107 3.35 15.17 11.65
CA ILE A 107 4.28 14.06 11.90
C ILE A 107 4.58 13.92 13.39
N GLU A 108 4.24 12.75 13.92
CA GLU A 108 4.77 12.26 15.19
C GLU A 108 6.03 11.40 14.93
N PHE A 109 7.16 11.81 15.51
CA PHE A 109 8.40 11.04 15.47
C PHE A 109 8.50 10.12 16.69
N THR A 110 8.70 8.83 16.45
CA THR A 110 8.84 7.81 17.51
C THR A 110 10.02 6.90 17.20
N SER A 111 10.56 6.24 18.23
CA SER A 111 11.68 5.31 18.09
C SER A 111 11.58 4.23 19.16
N ASN A 112 12.03 3.01 18.89
CA ASN A 112 12.10 1.92 19.88
C ASN A 112 13.35 2.00 20.79
N GLY A 113 14.18 3.03 20.64
CA GLY A 113 15.33 3.30 21.48
C GLY A 113 15.95 4.67 21.24
N SER A 114 17.15 4.88 21.77
CA SER A 114 17.92 6.12 21.64
C SER A 114 19.18 5.90 20.82
N THR A 115 19.51 6.84 19.94
CA THR A 115 20.75 6.85 19.16
C THR A 115 21.54 8.12 19.45
N SER A 116 22.87 8.02 19.45
CA SER A 116 23.78 9.18 19.54
C SER A 116 23.82 10.00 18.26
N HIS A 117 23.33 9.45 17.15
CA HIS A 117 23.27 10.09 15.83
C HIS A 117 21.81 10.14 15.38
N PRO A 118 21.00 11.06 15.92
CA PRO A 118 19.60 11.16 15.54
C PRO A 118 19.47 11.47 14.04
N PRO A 119 18.53 10.84 13.33
CA PRO A 119 18.31 11.09 11.91
C PRO A 119 17.84 12.53 11.68
N SER A 120 18.16 13.08 10.50
CA SER A 120 17.68 14.40 10.10
C SER A 120 16.15 14.39 9.95
N GLN A 121 15.45 15.08 10.87
CA GLN A 121 14.00 15.23 10.78
C GLN A 121 13.57 15.97 9.51
N GLU A 122 14.38 16.89 9.00
CA GLU A 122 14.13 17.59 7.74
C GLU A 122 14.10 16.60 6.57
N LYS A 123 15.08 15.69 6.47
CA LYS A 123 15.06 14.63 5.45
C LYS A 123 13.84 13.73 5.62
N LEU A 124 13.52 13.32 6.85
CA LEU A 124 12.34 12.47 7.11
C LEU A 124 11.04 13.16 6.66
N LYS A 125 10.89 14.47 6.87
CA LYS A 125 9.74 15.26 6.38
C LYS A 125 9.64 15.26 4.85
N LEU A 126 10.77 15.36 4.14
CA LEU A 126 10.79 15.25 2.68
C LEU A 126 10.32 13.87 2.21
N TYR A 127 10.83 12.80 2.82
CA TYR A 127 10.37 11.44 2.51
C TYR A 127 8.89 11.24 2.84
N ALA A 128 8.43 11.77 3.98
CA ALA A 128 7.02 11.73 4.34
C ALA A 128 6.15 12.48 3.31
N THR A 129 6.65 13.59 2.76
CA THR A 129 5.98 14.32 1.67
C THR A 129 5.92 13.47 0.39
N LEU A 130 7.05 12.85 0.00
CA LEU A 130 7.11 12.00 -1.20
C LEU A 130 6.11 10.85 -1.13
N PHE A 131 6.11 10.11 -0.01
CA PHE A 131 5.25 8.96 0.17
C PHE A 131 3.77 9.34 0.29
N TYR A 132 3.46 10.47 0.94
CA TYR A 132 2.11 11.02 0.94
C TYR A 132 1.62 11.30 -0.50
N GLN A 133 2.45 11.95 -1.33
CA GLN A 133 2.09 12.23 -2.72
C GLN A 133 1.86 10.95 -3.54
N LYS A 134 2.60 9.87 -3.29
CA LYS A 134 2.37 8.56 -3.93
C LYS A 134 1.06 7.94 -3.48
N THR A 135 0.74 8.02 -2.18
CA THR A 135 -0.53 7.53 -1.62
C THR A 135 -1.73 8.28 -2.20
N GLU A 136 -1.66 9.62 -2.29
CA GLU A 136 -2.76 10.42 -2.87
C GLU A 136 -2.99 10.10 -4.35
N LYS A 137 -1.91 9.86 -5.12
CA LYS A 137 -2.04 9.39 -6.52
C LYS A 137 -2.71 8.03 -6.61
N TYR A 138 -2.33 7.10 -5.73
CA TYR A 138 -2.95 5.77 -5.67
C TYR A 138 -4.45 5.88 -5.34
N PHE A 139 -4.83 6.63 -4.30
CA PHE A 139 -6.24 6.81 -3.95
C PHE A 139 -7.04 7.53 -5.04
N LYS A 140 -6.42 8.45 -5.79
CA LYS A 140 -7.08 9.02 -6.97
C LYS A 140 -7.37 7.97 -8.05
N LYS A 141 -6.44 7.05 -8.29
CA LYS A 141 -6.57 5.96 -9.27
C LYS A 141 -7.63 4.92 -8.85
N THR A 142 -7.75 4.65 -7.56
CA THR A 142 -8.70 3.66 -7.01
C THR A 142 -10.03 4.25 -6.57
N ASN A 143 -10.30 5.53 -6.86
CA ASN A 143 -11.48 6.25 -6.37
C ASN A 143 -11.64 6.18 -4.84
N LYS A 144 -10.51 6.23 -4.13
CA LYS A 144 -10.39 6.10 -2.67
C LYS A 144 -10.90 4.77 -2.10
N VAL A 145 -11.15 3.77 -2.94
CA VAL A 145 -11.51 2.42 -2.51
C VAL A 145 -10.22 1.63 -2.25
N MET A 146 -10.14 1.00 -1.09
CA MET A 146 -9.03 0.16 -0.68
C MET A 146 -9.53 -1.22 -0.25
N LEU A 147 -8.75 -2.24 -0.59
CA LEU A 147 -8.96 -3.61 -0.14
C LEU A 147 -8.03 -3.89 1.06
N GLY A 148 -8.61 -4.34 2.17
CA GLY A 148 -7.88 -4.56 3.41
C GLY A 148 -7.84 -3.31 4.30
N ASP A 149 -7.35 -3.50 5.53
CA ASP A 149 -7.17 -2.38 6.46
C ASP A 149 -5.75 -1.78 6.38
N VAL A 150 -4.81 -2.46 5.70
CA VAL A 150 -3.40 -2.06 5.62
C VAL A 150 -2.84 -2.29 4.22
N ILE A 151 -2.21 -1.26 3.65
CA ILE A 151 -1.26 -1.36 2.54
C ILE A 151 0.14 -1.21 3.13
N ALA A 152 1.04 -2.15 2.82
CA ALA A 152 2.43 -2.09 3.26
C ALA A 152 3.38 -2.35 2.09
N THR A 153 4.44 -1.55 2.01
CA THR A 153 5.50 -1.76 1.02
C THR A 153 6.48 -2.84 1.47
N LYS A 154 7.23 -3.39 0.51
CA LYS A 154 8.53 -4.01 0.79
C LYS A 154 9.48 -2.99 1.42
N VAL A 155 10.53 -3.47 2.08
CA VAL A 155 11.61 -2.61 2.59
C VAL A 155 12.39 -2.03 1.42
N ILE A 156 12.36 -0.70 1.29
CA ILE A 156 13.05 0.02 0.23
C ILE A 156 14.50 0.24 0.65
N ARG A 157 15.44 -0.35 -0.10
CA ARG A 157 16.89 -0.29 0.13
C ARG A 157 17.61 0.40 -1.02
N MET A 158 18.76 0.99 -0.72
CA MET A 158 19.68 1.51 -1.74
C MET A 158 20.68 0.45 -2.22
N THR A 159 20.99 -0.53 -1.37
CA THR A 159 22.02 -1.55 -1.62
C THR A 159 21.40 -2.94 -1.74
N ALA A 160 22.03 -3.78 -2.55
CA ALA A 160 21.62 -5.18 -2.76
C ALA A 160 22.33 -6.17 -1.81
N ASP A 161 23.06 -5.67 -0.80
CA ASP A 161 23.79 -6.53 0.13
C ASP A 161 22.83 -7.36 1.00
N ASN A 162 23.03 -8.68 1.03
CA ASN A 162 22.14 -9.65 1.68
C ASN A 162 20.64 -9.44 1.33
N PHE A 163 20.35 -9.14 0.07
CA PHE A 163 19.02 -8.80 -0.42
C PHE A 163 18.05 -9.99 -0.42
N ASN A 164 16.87 -9.80 0.20
CA ASN A 164 15.76 -10.76 0.14
C ASN A 164 14.62 -10.22 -0.77
N PRO A 165 14.43 -10.71 -2.00
CA PRO A 165 13.44 -10.20 -2.94
C PRO A 165 11.98 -10.38 -2.50
N ASN A 166 11.71 -11.28 -1.56
CA ASN A 166 10.37 -11.51 -1.03
C ASN A 166 9.93 -10.41 -0.06
N GLU A 167 10.87 -9.69 0.55
CA GLU A 167 10.58 -8.70 1.60
C GLU A 167 11.15 -7.31 1.29
N GLN A 168 12.08 -7.23 0.35
CA GLN A 168 12.86 -6.03 0.08
C GLN A 168 12.79 -5.68 -1.41
N ILE A 169 13.01 -4.40 -1.70
CA ILE A 169 13.19 -3.88 -3.06
C ILE A 169 14.39 -2.94 -3.07
N VAL A 170 15.25 -3.07 -4.07
CA VAL A 170 16.40 -2.17 -4.26
C VAL A 170 16.03 -1.12 -5.30
N LEU A 171 16.07 0.14 -4.90
CA LEU A 171 15.77 1.27 -5.77
C LEU A 171 16.91 2.28 -5.72
N ASN A 172 17.20 2.89 -6.86
CA ASN A 172 17.97 4.12 -6.87
C ASN A 172 17.01 5.32 -6.64
N LYS A 173 17.58 6.50 -6.41
CA LYS A 173 16.81 7.72 -6.12
C LYS A 173 15.85 8.10 -7.26
N SER A 174 16.25 8.00 -8.53
CA SER A 174 15.37 8.39 -9.64
C SER A 174 14.17 7.45 -9.76
N THR A 175 14.39 6.15 -9.59
CA THR A 175 13.31 5.14 -9.57
C THR A 175 12.38 5.35 -8.37
N LEU A 176 12.92 5.64 -7.18
CA LEU A 176 12.10 5.95 -6.01
C LEU A 176 11.22 7.18 -6.23
N LEU A 177 11.71 8.20 -6.93
CA LEU A 177 10.93 9.39 -7.27
C LEU A 177 9.81 9.06 -8.27
N SER A 178 10.10 8.26 -9.30
CA SER A 178 9.17 8.02 -10.42
C SER A 178 8.16 6.90 -10.20
N CYS A 179 8.46 5.90 -9.36
CA CYS A 179 7.59 4.73 -9.17
C CYS A 179 6.24 5.08 -8.53
N GLU A 180 5.23 4.24 -8.73
CA GLU A 180 3.94 4.34 -8.04
C GLU A 180 3.97 3.53 -6.73
N LEU A 181 2.93 3.68 -5.90
CA LEU A 181 2.76 2.84 -4.70
C LEU A 181 2.62 1.35 -5.08
N ASP A 182 1.93 1.06 -6.18
CA ASP A 182 1.70 -0.30 -6.68
C ASP A 182 3.00 -1.07 -6.93
N ASP A 183 4.06 -0.38 -7.37
CA ASP A 183 5.38 -0.97 -7.64
C ASP A 183 6.14 -1.36 -6.36
N LEU A 184 5.69 -0.88 -5.19
CA LEU A 184 6.38 -1.02 -3.91
C LEU A 184 5.73 -2.06 -3.01
N LEU A 185 4.57 -2.60 -3.38
CA LEU A 185 3.76 -3.48 -2.52
C LEU A 185 4.45 -4.82 -2.25
N LYS A 186 4.11 -5.40 -1.09
CA LYS A 186 4.60 -6.72 -0.65
C LYS A 186 3.89 -7.86 -1.37
#